data_AF-A0A2I0QF94-F1
#
_entry.id   AF-A0A2I0QF94-F1
#
_cell.length_a   1.000
_cell.length_b   1.000
_cell.length_c   1.000
_cell.angle_alpha   90.00
_cell.angle_beta   90.00
_cell.angle_gamma   90.00
#
_symmetry.space_group_name_H-M   'P 1'
#
loop_
_entity.id
_entity.type
_entity.pdbx_description
1 polymer ?
#
loop_
_entity_poly.entity_id
_entity_poly.type
_entity_poly.pdbx_seq_one_letter_code
_entity_poly.pdbx_strand_id
1 'polypeptide(L)'
;MLPSNLYFTGTQINYYIVCKRKLWLFTKNIEMEHTSDLVYEGKLIHENSYERKEKEIQIGNIKIDFMEKGSGLVICEVKKSKKIEKAHFYQILYYLYYLKNLGINAKGTITYPLLRKREEISLTKE
;
A
#
# COMPACT_ATOMS: atom_id res chain seq x y z
N MET A 1 8.55 -17.89 19.03
CA MET A 1 7.25 -17.17 19.10
C MET A 1 7.45 -15.77 18.55
N LEU A 2 6.64 -15.33 17.58
CA LEU A 2 6.65 -13.94 17.14
C LEU A 2 5.96 -13.09 18.23
N PRO A 3 6.50 -11.92 18.59
CA PRO A 3 5.91 -11.09 19.65
C PRO A 3 4.52 -10.58 19.24
N SER A 4 3.65 -10.44 20.23
CA SER A 4 2.22 -10.11 20.11
C SER A 4 1.89 -8.75 19.46
N ASN A 5 2.92 -7.94 19.14
CA ASN A 5 2.81 -6.58 18.60
C ASN A 5 3.60 -6.39 17.30
N LEU A 6 3.71 -7.43 16.46
CA LEU A 6 4.47 -7.33 15.22
C LEU A 6 3.61 -6.74 14.09
N TYR A 7 3.43 -5.42 14.11
CA TYR A 7 2.82 -4.68 13.01
C TYR A 7 3.88 -4.29 11.98
N PHE A 8 3.71 -4.74 10.74
CA PHE A 8 4.58 -4.41 9.62
C PHE A 8 4.13 -3.15 8.89
N THR A 9 5.00 -2.58 8.06
CA THR A 9 4.62 -1.53 7.11
C THR A 9 4.04 -2.13 5.83
N GLY A 10 3.30 -1.32 5.06
CA GLY A 10 2.83 -1.74 3.73
C GLY A 10 3.98 -2.14 2.79
N THR A 11 5.10 -1.43 2.86
CA THR A 11 6.32 -1.74 2.10
C THR A 11 6.89 -3.11 2.46
N GLN A 12 6.92 -3.47 3.74
CA GLN A 12 7.41 -4.77 4.17
C GLN A 12 6.52 -5.91 3.67
N ILE A 13 5.19 -5.73 3.74
CA ILE A 13 4.24 -6.70 3.18
C ILE A 13 4.42 -6.83 1.66
N ASN A 14 4.54 -5.70 0.95
CA ASN A 14 4.80 -5.69 -0.48
C ASN A 14 6.08 -6.47 -0.82
N TYR A 15 7.19 -6.15 -0.16
CA TYR A 15 8.47 -6.81 -0.42
C TYR A 15 8.46 -8.29 -0.05
N TYR A 16 7.73 -8.70 1.00
CA TYR A 16 7.58 -10.11 1.33
C TYR A 16 6.95 -10.90 0.16
N ILE A 17 5.91 -10.34 -0.46
CA ILE A 17 5.21 -10.95 -1.59
C ILE A 17 6.05 -10.91 -2.86
N VAL A 18 6.81 -9.83 -3.11
CA VAL A 18 7.69 -9.71 -4.27
C VAL A 18 8.91 -10.64 -4.16
N CYS A 19 9.68 -10.53 -3.07
CA CYS A 19 10.89 -11.31 -2.85
C CYS A 19 11.34 -11.22 -1.38
N LYS A 20 11.39 -12.36 -0.67
CA LYS A 20 11.84 -12.43 0.72
C LYS A 20 13.26 -11.89 0.94
N ARG A 21 14.17 -12.09 -0.02
CA ARG A 21 15.54 -11.54 0.05
C ARG A 21 15.54 -10.02 -0.06
N LYS A 22 14.63 -9.43 -0.85
CA LYS A 22 14.45 -7.98 -0.92
C LYS A 22 14.01 -7.43 0.44
N LEU A 23 13.01 -8.07 1.07
CA LEU A 23 12.61 -7.71 2.43
C LEU A 23 13.79 -7.79 3.42
N TRP A 24 14.58 -8.87 3.36
CA TRP A 24 15.73 -9.03 4.25
C TRP A 24 16.78 -7.92 4.07
N LEU A 25 17.08 -7.53 2.82
CA LEU A 25 18.00 -6.42 2.55
C LEU A 25 17.44 -5.09 3.06
N PHE A 26 16.16 -4.83 2.82
CA PHE A 26 15.44 -3.65 3.32
C PHE A 26 15.50 -3.55 4.85
N THR A 27 15.26 -4.65 5.58
CA THR A 27 15.35 -4.63 7.06
C THR A 27 16.78 -4.49 7.60
N LYS A 28 17.79 -4.58 6.73
CA LYS A 28 19.19 -4.28 7.04
C LYS A 28 19.63 -2.89 6.54
N ASN A 29 18.70 -2.06 6.08
CA ASN A 29 18.96 -0.76 5.47
C ASN A 29 19.87 -0.84 4.24
N ILE A 30 19.80 -1.95 3.49
CA ILE A 30 20.52 -2.14 2.23
C ILE A 30 19.52 -1.94 1.09
N GLU A 31 19.41 -0.71 0.62
CA GLU A 31 18.42 -0.27 -0.38
C GLU A 31 19.11 0.28 -1.63
N MET A 32 18.47 0.08 -2.79
CA MET A 32 18.95 0.57 -4.10
C MET A 32 17.88 1.38 -4.83
N GLU A 33 16.71 1.56 -4.22
CA GLU A 33 15.54 2.21 -4.80
C GLU A 33 15.82 3.68 -5.17
N HIS A 34 16.67 4.36 -4.41
CA HIS A 34 16.98 5.79 -4.60
C HIS A 34 17.76 6.09 -5.89
N THR A 35 18.44 5.11 -6.48
CA THR A 35 19.15 5.27 -7.76
C THR A 35 18.32 4.82 -8.97
N SER A 36 17.05 4.44 -8.77
CA SER A 36 16.21 3.90 -9.83
C SER A 36 15.29 4.95 -10.43
N ASP A 37 15.50 5.28 -11.72
CA ASP A 37 14.61 6.16 -12.48
C ASP A 37 13.16 5.67 -12.49
N LEU A 38 12.96 4.35 -12.48
CA LEU A 38 11.63 3.76 -12.44
C LEU A 38 10.90 4.03 -11.13
N VAL A 39 11.63 4.05 -10.01
CA VAL A 39 11.10 4.39 -8.69
C VAL A 39 10.81 5.88 -8.62
N TYR A 40 11.74 6.71 -9.10
CA TYR A 40 11.56 8.16 -9.17
C TYR A 40 10.33 8.56 -9.99
N GLU A 41 10.15 7.98 -11.18
CA GLU A 41 8.96 8.19 -12.01
C GLU A 41 7.68 7.76 -11.27
N GLY A 42 7.72 6.65 -10.53
CA GLY A 42 6.60 6.20 -9.71
C GLY A 42 6.21 7.21 -8.63
N LYS A 43 7.19 7.85 -8.00
CA LYS A 43 6.99 8.91 -7.00
C LYS A 43 6.33 10.14 -7.64
N LEU A 44 6.82 10.59 -8.81
CA LEU A 44 6.21 11.69 -9.55
C LEU A 44 4.75 11.41 -9.94
N ILE A 45 4.45 10.18 -10.37
CA ILE A 45 3.08 9.78 -10.68
C ILE A 45 2.20 9.86 -9.43
N HIS A 46 2.69 9.39 -8.28
CA HIS A 46 1.96 9.50 -7.01
C HIS A 46 1.75 10.96 -6.58
N GLU A 47 2.76 11.83 -6.73
CA GLU A 47 2.72 13.25 -6.39
C GLU A 47 1.77 14.06 -7.29
N ASN A 48 1.73 13.78 -8.59
CA ASN A 48 0.89 14.51 -9.55
C ASN A 48 -0.52 13.89 -9.71
N SER A 49 -0.71 12.63 -9.32
CA SER A 49 -2.05 12.03 -9.33
C SER A 49 -2.83 12.47 -8.10
N TYR A 50 -4.11 12.80 -8.23
CA TYR A 50 -4.98 13.12 -7.08
C TYR A 50 -4.50 14.31 -6.22
N GLU A 51 -3.92 15.36 -6.82
CA GLU A 51 -3.39 16.55 -6.12
C GLU A 51 -4.37 17.22 -5.14
N ARG A 52 -5.68 17.16 -5.42
CA ARG A 52 -6.72 17.78 -4.57
C ARG A 52 -7.09 16.95 -3.34
N LYS A 53 -6.52 15.74 -3.19
CA LYS A 53 -6.76 14.87 -2.04
C LYS A 53 -5.66 15.10 -1.00
N GLU A 54 -6.04 15.01 0.27
CA GLU A 54 -5.06 14.89 1.35
C GLU A 54 -4.31 13.57 1.19
N LYS A 55 -2.98 13.66 1.10
CA LYS A 55 -2.11 12.52 0.80
C LYS A 55 -1.36 12.02 2.02
N GLU A 56 -0.87 10.79 1.93
CA GLU A 56 0.12 10.23 2.85
C GLU A 56 -0.35 10.12 4.30
N ILE A 57 -1.57 9.60 4.49
CA ILE A 57 -2.21 9.46 5.79
C ILE A 57 -1.54 8.34 6.58
N GLN A 58 -0.91 8.70 7.70
CA GLN A 58 -0.26 7.75 8.61
C GLN A 58 -1.25 7.27 9.69
N ILE A 59 -1.42 5.95 9.82
CA ILE A 59 -2.19 5.33 10.90
C ILE A 59 -1.35 4.21 11.53
N GLY A 60 -0.75 4.48 12.70
CA GLY A 60 0.19 3.56 13.34
C GLY A 60 1.34 3.18 12.40
N ASN A 61 1.43 1.92 11.98
CA ASN A 61 2.50 1.43 11.10
C ASN A 61 2.16 1.43 9.61
N ILE A 62 0.94 1.80 9.23
CA ILE A 62 0.53 1.88 7.81
C ILE A 62 0.52 3.33 7.33
N LYS A 63 0.92 3.51 6.07
CA LYS A 63 0.88 4.79 5.35
C LYS A 63 -0.01 4.60 4.12
N ILE A 64 -1.15 5.28 4.11
CA ILE A 64 -2.17 5.18 3.07
C ILE A 64 -2.03 6.39 2.15
N ASP A 65 -2.03 6.17 0.83
CA ASP A 65 -1.80 7.27 -0.11
C ASP A 65 -2.88 8.34 -0.01
N PHE A 66 -4.16 7.97 0.02
CA PHE A 66 -5.27 8.87 0.39
C PHE A 66 -6.53 8.08 0.77
N MET A 67 -7.52 8.79 1.33
CA MET A 67 -8.82 8.21 1.66
C MET A 67 -9.96 8.96 0.98
N GLU A 68 -11.04 8.25 0.69
CA GLU A 68 -12.30 8.83 0.23
C GLU A 68 -13.39 8.55 1.25
N LYS A 69 -14.18 9.58 1.57
CA LYS A 69 -15.35 9.50 2.44
C LYS A 69 -16.60 9.69 1.57
N GLY A 70 -17.47 8.68 1.55
CA GLY A 70 -18.75 8.72 0.87
C GLY A 70 -19.79 7.98 1.71
N SER A 71 -20.41 6.94 1.15
CA SER A 71 -21.25 5.99 1.92
C SER A 71 -20.47 5.11 2.91
N GLY A 72 -19.14 5.18 2.87
CA GLY A 72 -18.22 4.53 3.80
C GLY A 72 -16.80 5.05 3.62
N LEU A 73 -15.87 4.50 4.39
CA LEU A 73 -14.44 4.81 4.27
C LEU A 73 -13.79 3.93 3.19
N VAL A 74 -13.10 4.55 2.24
CA VAL A 74 -12.33 3.84 1.21
C VAL A 74 -10.87 4.29 1.28
N ILE A 75 -9.96 3.35 1.50
CA ILE A 75 -8.52 3.59 1.42
C ILE A 75 -8.06 3.36 -0.02
N CYS A 76 -7.21 4.24 -0.53
CA CYS A 76 -6.73 4.20 -1.90
C CYS A 76 -5.21 4.14 -1.93
N GLU A 77 -4.67 3.29 -2.80
CA GLU A 77 -3.25 3.17 -3.10
C GLU A 77 -3.01 3.40 -4.60
N VAL A 78 -2.06 4.25 -4.95
CA VAL A 78 -1.71 4.62 -6.33
C VAL A 78 -0.47 3.85 -6.75
N LYS A 79 -0.57 3.12 -7.87
CA LYS A 79 0.55 2.35 -8.41
C LYS A 79 0.79 2.72 -9.88
N LYS A 80 2.06 2.91 -10.23
CA LYS A 80 2.49 3.20 -11.61
C LYS A 80 2.07 2.12 -12.62
N SER A 81 2.20 0.85 -12.26
CA SER A 81 1.95 -0.28 -13.18
C SER A 81 1.36 -1.48 -12.45
N LYS A 82 0.69 -2.37 -13.18
CA LYS A 82 0.11 -3.62 -12.66
C LYS A 82 1.09 -4.83 -12.62
N LYS A 83 2.39 -4.64 -12.87
CA LYS A 83 3.35 -5.76 -13.04
C LYS A 83 3.48 -6.67 -11.81
N ILE A 84 3.29 -6.13 -10.61
CA ILE A 84 3.37 -6.86 -9.33
C ILE A 84 2.05 -6.76 -8.55
N GLU A 85 0.93 -6.86 -9.27
CA GLU A 85 -0.45 -6.73 -8.76
C GLU A 85 -0.70 -7.53 -7.48
N LYS A 86 -0.18 -8.77 -7.39
CA LYS A 86 -0.30 -9.58 -6.17
C LYS A 86 0.27 -8.88 -4.93
N ALA A 87 1.42 -8.22 -5.03
CA ALA A 87 2.00 -7.49 -3.90
C ALA A 87 1.16 -6.26 -3.52
N HIS A 88 0.57 -5.58 -4.51
CA HIS A 88 -0.34 -4.46 -4.26
C HIS A 88 -1.62 -4.92 -3.55
N PHE A 89 -2.19 -6.03 -4.00
CA PHE A 89 -3.38 -6.63 -3.41
C PHE A 89 -3.18 -6.97 -1.94
N TYR A 90 -2.08 -7.67 -1.62
CA TYR A 90 -1.74 -8.03 -0.24
C TYR A 90 -1.42 -6.82 0.65
N GLN A 91 -0.82 -5.76 0.09
CA GLN A 91 -0.61 -4.50 0.81
C GLN A 91 -1.96 -3.90 1.26
N ILE A 92 -2.94 -3.82 0.36
CA ILE A 92 -4.29 -3.33 0.71
C ILE A 92 -5.01 -4.26 1.69
N LEU A 93 -4.96 -5.58 1.48
CA LEU A 93 -5.56 -6.53 2.44
C LEU A 93 -4.99 -6.34 3.85
N TYR A 94 -3.68 -6.15 3.95
CA TYR A 94 -3.04 -5.86 5.22
C TYR A 94 -3.53 -4.55 5.84
N TYR A 95 -3.68 -3.48 5.05
CA TYR A 95 -4.23 -2.21 5.55
C TYR A 95 -5.67 -2.38 6.05
N LEU A 96 -6.52 -3.11 5.32
CA LEU A 96 -7.89 -3.37 5.74
C LEU A 96 -7.95 -4.22 7.01
N TYR A 97 -7.09 -5.24 7.12
CA TYR A 97 -6.96 -6.06 8.33
C TYR A 97 -6.50 -5.22 9.53
N TYR A 98 -5.49 -4.38 9.34
CA TYR A 98 -4.97 -3.48 10.35
C TYR A 98 -6.04 -2.51 10.86
N LEU A 99 -6.79 -1.88 9.95
CA LEU A 99 -7.89 -0.98 10.30
C LEU A 99 -9.04 -1.72 11.01
N LYS A 100 -9.39 -2.91 10.55
CA LYS A 100 -10.42 -3.74 11.18
C LYS A 100 -10.06 -4.10 12.62
N ASN A 101 -8.79 -4.40 12.91
CA ASN A 101 -8.31 -4.65 14.26
C ASN A 101 -8.35 -3.40 15.17
N LEU A 102 -8.37 -2.20 14.59
CA LEU A 102 -8.61 -0.95 15.29
C LEU A 102 -10.11 -0.59 15.39
N GLY A 103 -11.01 -1.47 14.94
CA GLY A 103 -12.45 -1.23 14.91
C GLY A 103 -12.93 -0.35 13.75
N ILE A 104 -12.07 -0.08 12.76
CA ILE A 104 -12.40 0.77 11.61
C ILE A 104 -12.77 -0.10 10.41
N ASN A 105 -14.01 0.02 9.94
CA ASN A 105 -14.47 -0.64 8.71
C ASN A 105 -14.15 0.23 7.49
N ALA A 106 -13.41 -0.33 6.54
CA ALA A 106 -13.06 0.32 5.29
C ALA A 106 -13.13 -0.65 4.10
N LYS A 107 -13.25 -0.10 2.89
CA LYS A 107 -12.97 -0.80 1.63
C LYS A 107 -11.62 -0.35 1.08
N GLY A 108 -11.00 -1.19 0.26
CA GLY A 108 -9.72 -0.90 -0.38
C GLY A 108 -9.87 -0.61 -1.86
N THR A 109 -8.96 0.19 -2.40
CA THR A 109 -8.83 0.44 -3.83
C THR A 109 -7.36 0.50 -4.20
N ILE A 110 -6.99 -0.14 -5.32
CA ILE A 110 -5.75 0.17 -6.04
C ILE A 110 -6.11 0.96 -7.30
N THR A 111 -5.42 2.08 -7.52
CA THR A 111 -5.52 2.85 -8.76
C THR A 111 -4.23 2.74 -9.55
N TYR A 112 -4.35 2.48 -10.84
CA TYR A 112 -3.28 2.58 -11.83
C TYR A 112 -3.53 3.74 -12.79
N PRO A 113 -3.04 4.98 -12.49
CA PRO A 113 -3.37 6.18 -13.26
C PRO A 113 -3.03 6.06 -14.76
N LEU A 114 -1.85 5.52 -15.08
CA LEU A 114 -1.39 5.34 -16.46
C LEU A 114 -2.25 4.35 -17.25
N LEU A 115 -2.89 3.41 -16.58
CA LEU A 115 -3.78 2.42 -17.19
C LEU A 115 -5.25 2.84 -17.13
N ARG A 116 -5.56 3.98 -16.50
CA ARG A 116 -6.93 4.42 -16.18
C ARG A 116 -7.77 3.31 -15.55
N LYS A 117 -7.14 2.49 -14.70
CA LYS A 117 -7.76 1.32 -14.07
C LYS A 117 -7.87 1.53 -12.56
N ARG A 118 -9.00 1.10 -11.99
CA ARG A 118 -9.25 1.05 -10.55
C ARG A 118 -9.69 -0.38 -10.20
N GLU A 119 -9.14 -0.93 -9.14
CA GLU A 119 -9.44 -2.27 -8.63
C GLU A 119 -9.92 -2.17 -7.19
N GLU A 120 -11.13 -2.65 -6.93
CA GLU A 120 -11.70 -2.68 -5.59
C GLU A 120 -11.29 -3.95 -4.85
N ILE A 121 -10.97 -3.80 -3.57
CA ILE A 121 -10.55 -4.89 -2.68
C ILE A 121 -11.38 -4.83 -1.41
N SER A 122 -11.88 -5.99 -1.00
CA SER A 122 -12.59 -6.17 0.25
C SER A 122 -12.03 -7.38 1.00
N LEU A 123 -12.14 -7.34 2.33
CA LEU A 123 -11.91 -8.53 3.15
C LEU A 123 -13.10 -9.47 2.96
N THR A 124 -12.86 -10.68 2.47
CA THR A 124 -13.84 -11.76 2.51
C THR A 124 -13.85 -12.40 3.89
N LYS A 125 -14.94 -13.09 4.24
CA LYS A 125 -14.91 -14.03 5.37
C LYS A 125 -14.02 -15.21 4.97
N GLU A 126 -13.17 -15.67 5.88
CA GLU A 126 -12.48 -16.96 5.75
C GLU A 126 -13.48 -18.11 5.80
#